data_AF-A0A6N9NYU0-F1
#
_entry.id   AF-A0A6N9NYU0-F1
#
_cell.length_a   1.000
_cell.length_b   1.000
_cell.length_c   1.000
_cell.angle_alpha   90.00
_cell.angle_beta   90.00
_cell.angle_gamma   90.00
#
_symmetry.space_group_name_H-M   'P 1'
#
loop_
_entity.id
_entity.type
_entity.pdbx_description
1 polymer ?
#
loop_
_entity_poly.entity_id
_entity_poly.type
_entity_poly.pdbx_seq_one_letter_code
_entity_poly.pdbx_strand_id
1 'polypeptide(L)'
;MLMAKECVEYGVRKGIIFFFNDRITEEVLFTVEEILAEFLMLSGGAFTKKHSFRSDAPTSRNPSGYRKIRGGWNRIFHKEFDGRFNDRTDAAGAIIPDSSSEGLFLSDCDAQQLQRVEADIRLSNHKLLRNASSGIYFLCETSVPWQGLYDFIASMSGKLDVHYCSAGYEMALNPYCYSRCLRAYRRLKDLPFVNSYATEWEYMWVIKDEHQILIPNFMQVLSK
;
A
#
# COMPACT_ATOMS: atom_id res chain seq x y z
N MET A 1 6.04 11.41 -23.13
CA MET A 1 4.83 11.93 -22.46
C MET A 1 3.67 11.08 -22.93
N LEU A 2 3.10 10.22 -22.06
CA LEU A 2 1.89 9.48 -22.41
C LEU A 2 0.75 10.47 -22.65
N MET A 3 -0.07 10.25 -23.67
CA MET A 3 -1.26 11.06 -23.88
C MET A 3 -2.24 10.81 -22.72
N ALA A 4 -2.97 11.83 -22.26
CA ALA A 4 -3.96 11.68 -21.17
C ALA A 4 -4.95 10.53 -21.42
N LYS A 5 -5.26 10.26 -22.69
CA LYS A 5 -6.09 9.14 -23.14
C LYS A 5 -5.47 7.77 -22.83
N GLU A 6 -4.16 7.60 -23.01
CA GLU A 6 -3.44 6.36 -22.73
C GLU A 6 -3.33 6.12 -21.22
N CYS A 7 -3.12 7.18 -20.42
CA CYS A 7 -3.15 7.08 -18.97
C CYS A 7 -4.51 6.58 -18.45
N VAL A 8 -5.62 7.06 -19.02
CA VAL A 8 -6.98 6.62 -18.66
C VAL A 8 -7.30 5.23 -19.21
N GLU A 9 -6.87 4.93 -20.45
CA GLU A 9 -7.16 3.65 -21.11
C GLU A 9 -6.46 2.48 -20.40
N TYR A 10 -5.18 2.68 -20.06
CA TYR A 10 -4.30 1.67 -19.47
C TYR A 10 -4.18 1.77 -17.95
N GLY A 11 -4.83 2.77 -17.33
CA GLY A 11 -4.88 2.91 -15.88
C GLY A 11 -3.54 3.30 -15.24
N VAL A 12 -2.80 4.22 -15.85
CA VAL A 12 -1.60 4.77 -15.22
C VAL A 12 -2.01 5.64 -14.03
N ARG A 13 -1.26 5.50 -12.94
CA ARG A 13 -1.46 6.11 -11.63
C ARG A 13 -0.15 6.59 -11.07
N LYS A 14 -0.18 7.22 -9.90
CA LYS A 14 1.01 7.47 -9.10
C LYS A 14 0.98 6.55 -7.89
N GLY A 15 2.02 5.71 -7.77
CA GLY A 15 2.24 4.82 -6.64
C GLY A 15 3.22 5.45 -5.67
N ILE A 16 3.02 5.19 -4.37
CA ILE A 16 3.97 5.50 -3.31
C ILE A 16 4.11 4.26 -2.43
N ILE A 17 5.32 3.86 -2.08
CA ILE A 17 5.54 2.86 -1.02
C ILE A 17 6.31 3.48 0.13
N PHE A 18 5.96 3.03 1.33
CA PHE A 18 6.71 3.26 2.55
C PHE A 18 7.02 1.92 3.18
N PHE A 19 8.27 1.77 3.61
CA PHE A 19 8.73 0.69 4.46
C PHE A 19 9.30 1.31 5.73
N PHE A 20 8.88 0.79 6.88
CA PHE A 20 9.26 1.35 8.17
C PHE A 20 9.48 0.25 9.21
N ASN A 21 10.23 0.57 10.25
CA ASN A 21 10.69 -0.36 11.27
C ASN A 21 10.05 -0.17 12.64
N ASP A 22 9.14 0.80 12.78
CA ASP A 22 8.42 1.02 14.03
C ASP A 22 7.82 -0.28 14.57
N ARG A 23 7.95 -0.46 15.88
CA ARG A 23 7.18 -1.45 16.60
C ARG A 23 5.73 -0.99 16.63
N ILE A 24 4.84 -1.81 16.11
CA ILE A 24 3.40 -1.56 16.07
C ILE A 24 2.82 -1.59 17.48
N THR A 25 2.46 -0.40 17.94
CA THR A 25 1.72 -0.10 19.17
C THR A 25 0.41 0.62 18.82
N GLU A 26 -0.44 0.91 19.81
CA GLU A 26 -1.64 1.73 19.58
C GLU A 26 -1.31 3.13 19.04
N GLU A 27 -0.19 3.73 19.47
CA GLU A 27 0.28 5.03 18.98
C GLU A 27 0.71 4.97 17.50
N VAL A 28 1.42 3.91 17.11
CA VAL A 28 1.79 3.71 15.70
C VAL A 28 0.55 3.42 14.86
N LEU A 29 -0.43 2.65 15.37
CA LEU A 29 -1.69 2.44 14.67
C LEU A 29 -2.47 3.74 14.45
N PHE A 30 -2.53 4.60 15.46
CA PHE A 30 -3.12 5.94 15.33
C PHE A 30 -2.39 6.76 14.26
N THR A 31 -1.06 6.75 14.27
CA THR A 31 -0.25 7.43 13.25
C THR A 31 -0.53 6.91 11.85
N VAL A 32 -0.64 5.59 11.67
CA VAL A 32 -1.00 4.98 10.38
C VAL A 32 -2.41 5.39 9.94
N GLU A 33 -3.38 5.47 10.87
CA GLU A 33 -4.72 5.96 10.57
C GLU A 33 -4.72 7.42 10.11
N GLU A 34 -3.98 8.30 10.79
CA GLU A 34 -3.81 9.70 10.37
C GLU A 34 -3.21 9.82 8.97
N ILE A 35 -2.19 9.02 8.69
CA ILE A 35 -1.55 8.95 7.37
C ILE A 35 -2.56 8.56 6.27
N LEU A 36 -3.43 7.58 6.53
CA LEU A 36 -4.50 7.19 5.60
C LEU A 36 -5.48 8.34 5.36
N ALA A 37 -5.84 9.09 6.41
CA ALA A 37 -6.72 10.25 6.30
C ALA A 37 -6.08 11.38 5.48
N GLU A 38 -4.81 11.71 5.74
CA GLU A 38 -4.03 12.71 4.99
C GLU A 38 -3.92 12.33 3.50
N PHE A 39 -3.68 11.05 3.20
CA PHE A 39 -3.65 10.56 1.83
C PHE A 39 -5.01 10.73 1.11
N LEU A 40 -6.12 10.44 1.78
CA LEU A 40 -7.45 10.65 1.21
C LEU A 40 -7.73 12.13 0.94
N MET A 41 -7.29 13.03 1.83
CA MET A 41 -7.40 14.47 1.62
C MET A 41 -6.57 14.93 0.42
N LEU A 42 -5.34 14.44 0.27
CA LEU A 42 -4.47 14.75 -0.86
C LEU A 42 -5.04 14.24 -2.20
N SER A 43 -5.55 13.01 -2.21
CA SER A 43 -6.06 12.36 -3.42
C SER A 43 -7.47 12.80 -3.82
N GLY A 44 -8.23 13.37 -2.89
CA GLY A 44 -9.66 13.69 -3.06
C GLY A 44 -10.54 12.44 -3.25
N GLY A 45 -10.02 11.26 -2.90
CA GLY A 45 -10.70 9.98 -3.09
C GLY A 45 -11.45 9.49 -1.85
N ALA A 46 -12.05 8.30 -1.97
CA ALA A 46 -12.70 7.62 -0.86
C ALA A 46 -12.62 6.11 -1.04
N PHE A 47 -12.29 5.39 0.03
CA PHE A 47 -12.31 3.93 0.02
C PHE A 47 -13.75 3.41 0.06
N THR A 48 -14.12 2.58 -0.92
CA THR A 48 -15.46 1.95 -0.99
C THR A 48 -15.40 0.43 -0.91
N LYS A 49 -14.20 -0.14 -1.05
CA LYS A 49 -13.89 -1.56 -1.00
C LYS A 49 -12.78 -1.86 0.00
N LYS A 50 -12.82 -3.07 0.55
CA LYS A 50 -11.80 -3.62 1.43
C LYS A 50 -11.44 -5.05 1.04
N HIS A 51 -10.24 -5.49 1.37
CA HIS A 51 -9.90 -6.91 1.48
C HIS A 51 -9.04 -7.11 2.73
N SER A 52 -9.58 -7.82 3.70
CA SER A 52 -8.87 -8.27 4.91
C SER A 52 -8.21 -9.62 4.64
N PHE A 53 -6.92 -9.71 4.91
CA PHE A 53 -6.15 -10.95 4.72
C PHE A 53 -6.69 -12.08 5.61
N ARG A 54 -7.26 -11.72 6.76
CA ARG A 54 -7.80 -12.66 7.74
C ARG A 54 -9.22 -13.13 7.43
N SER A 55 -10.07 -12.25 6.91
CA SER A 55 -11.52 -12.49 6.88
C SER A 55 -12.16 -12.52 5.50
N ASP A 56 -11.43 -12.09 4.47
CA ASP A 56 -11.98 -11.93 3.13
C ASP A 56 -11.36 -12.89 2.10
N ALA A 57 -11.21 -14.17 2.47
CA ALA A 57 -10.71 -15.19 1.56
C ALA A 57 -11.47 -15.19 0.20
N PRO A 58 -10.75 -15.29 -0.94
CA PRO A 58 -11.36 -15.44 -2.25
C PRO A 58 -12.33 -16.62 -2.30
N THR A 59 -13.44 -16.45 -3.05
CA THR A 59 -14.42 -17.53 -3.26
C THR A 59 -14.80 -17.61 -4.74
N SER A 60 -15.44 -18.70 -5.17
CA SER A 60 -15.94 -18.82 -6.55
C SER A 60 -16.89 -17.68 -6.95
N ARG A 61 -17.67 -17.14 -5.99
CA ARG A 61 -18.59 -16.02 -6.19
C ARG A 61 -17.92 -14.64 -6.06
N ASN A 62 -16.77 -14.57 -5.40
CA ASN A 62 -15.97 -13.35 -5.25
C ASN A 62 -14.47 -13.68 -5.38
N PRO A 63 -13.97 -13.90 -6.61
CA PRO A 63 -12.59 -14.33 -6.82
C PRO A 63 -11.54 -13.32 -6.40
N SER A 64 -11.92 -12.04 -6.28
CA SER A 64 -11.02 -10.97 -5.85
C SER A 64 -10.86 -10.86 -4.34
N GLY A 65 -11.77 -11.46 -3.55
CA GLY A 65 -11.83 -11.25 -2.10
C GLY A 65 -12.32 -9.85 -1.67
N TYR A 66 -12.38 -8.86 -2.56
CA TYR A 66 -12.80 -7.50 -2.20
C TYR A 66 -14.30 -7.43 -1.84
N ARG A 67 -14.61 -6.74 -0.73
CA ARG A 67 -15.97 -6.49 -0.24
C ARG A 67 -16.26 -5.01 -0.14
N LYS A 68 -17.55 -4.64 -0.22
CA LYS A 68 -17.98 -3.25 0.04
C LYS A 68 -17.76 -2.86 1.50
N ILE A 69 -17.26 -1.66 1.73
CA ILE A 69 -17.18 -1.06 3.06
C ILE A 69 -18.59 -0.63 3.51
N ARG A 70 -18.92 -0.89 4.78
CA ARG A 70 -20.17 -0.45 5.42
C ARG A 70 -19.82 0.26 6.73
N GLY A 71 -20.10 1.56 6.80
CA GLY A 71 -19.87 2.36 8.02
C GLY A 71 -18.47 2.98 8.17
N GLY A 72 -17.79 3.29 7.06
CA GLY A 72 -16.49 3.99 7.05
C GLY A 72 -15.28 3.05 6.99
N TRP A 73 -14.19 3.54 6.40
CA TRP A 73 -12.94 2.78 6.28
C TRP A 73 -12.20 2.69 7.62
N ASN A 74 -12.27 3.73 8.45
CA ASN A 74 -11.69 3.80 9.79
C ASN A 74 -12.25 2.68 10.70
N ARG A 75 -13.56 2.42 10.64
CA ARG A 75 -14.17 1.29 11.35
C ARG A 75 -13.59 -0.06 10.91
N ILE A 76 -13.25 -0.19 9.62
CA ILE A 76 -12.61 -1.41 9.10
C ILE A 76 -11.17 -1.52 9.59
N PHE A 77 -10.43 -0.40 9.59
CA PHE A 77 -9.07 -0.30 10.09
C PHE A 77 -8.97 -0.79 11.54
N HIS A 78 -9.76 -0.19 12.45
CA HIS A 78 -9.83 -0.60 13.86
C HIS A 78 -10.20 -2.07 14.03
N LYS A 79 -11.21 -2.55 13.29
CA LYS A 79 -11.59 -3.97 13.33
C LYS A 79 -10.46 -4.90 12.90
N GLU A 80 -9.62 -4.46 11.97
CA GLU A 80 -8.52 -5.26 11.48
C GLU A 80 -7.38 -5.32 12.47
N PHE A 81 -6.97 -4.17 13.03
CA PHE A 81 -5.70 -4.02 13.75
C PHE A 81 -5.79 -3.88 15.27
N ASP A 82 -6.89 -3.40 15.84
CA ASP A 82 -6.97 -3.15 17.30
C ASP A 82 -6.78 -4.44 18.10
N GLY A 83 -5.90 -4.38 19.11
CA GLY A 83 -5.55 -5.48 20.00
C GLY A 83 -4.78 -6.65 19.34
N ARG A 84 -4.37 -6.52 18.08
CA ARG A 84 -3.68 -7.60 17.33
C ARG A 84 -2.18 -7.67 17.54
N PHE A 85 -1.58 -6.56 17.94
CA PHE A 85 -0.15 -6.44 18.16
C PHE A 85 0.23 -6.47 19.64
N ASN A 86 -0.72 -6.83 20.52
CA ASN A 86 -0.47 -6.98 21.94
C ASN A 86 0.53 -8.10 22.20
N ASP A 87 1.51 -7.82 23.05
CA ASP A 87 2.50 -8.81 23.45
C ASP A 87 1.81 -9.99 24.15
N ARG A 88 2.06 -11.19 23.62
CA ARG A 88 1.71 -12.41 24.32
C ARG A 88 2.86 -12.75 25.24
N THR A 89 2.57 -13.10 26.48
CA THR A 89 3.60 -13.53 27.44
C THR A 89 3.46 -15.02 27.72
N ASP A 90 4.57 -15.70 27.96
CA ASP A 90 4.57 -17.08 28.44
C ASP A 90 4.23 -17.13 29.94
N ALA A 91 4.20 -18.34 30.50
CA ALA A 91 3.91 -18.56 31.91
C ALA A 91 4.94 -17.90 32.86
N ALA A 92 6.12 -17.53 32.36
CA ALA A 92 7.17 -16.83 33.11
C ALA A 92 7.11 -15.30 32.91
N GLY A 93 6.14 -14.79 32.13
CA GLY A 93 6.00 -13.37 31.83
C GLY A 93 6.94 -12.87 30.74
N ALA A 94 7.68 -13.74 30.05
CA ALA A 94 8.52 -13.36 28.93
C ALA A 94 7.65 -13.16 27.68
N ILE A 95 7.93 -12.13 26.88
CA ILE A 95 7.24 -11.91 25.60
C ILE A 95 7.50 -13.11 24.70
N ILE A 96 6.43 -13.84 24.36
CA ILE A 96 6.42 -14.83 23.31
C ILE A 96 6.49 -14.05 21.99
N PRO A 97 7.48 -14.33 21.14
CA PRO A 97 7.49 -13.81 19.78
C PRO A 97 6.34 -14.46 19.00
N ASP A 98 5.12 -13.91 19.11
CA ASP A 98 3.99 -14.31 18.28
C ASP A 98 4.02 -13.52 16.99
N SER A 99 3.99 -14.21 15.85
CA SER A 99 4.06 -13.69 14.48
C SER A 99 2.84 -12.85 14.09
N SER A 100 2.50 -11.81 14.86
CA SER A 100 1.43 -10.89 14.51
C SER A 100 1.85 -10.10 13.28
N SER A 101 1.32 -10.56 12.14
CA SER A 101 1.31 -9.83 10.89
C SER A 101 -0.14 -9.74 10.45
N GLU A 102 -0.59 -8.51 10.20
CA GLU A 102 -1.94 -8.24 9.74
C GLU A 102 -1.87 -7.40 8.46
N GLY A 103 -2.88 -7.56 7.61
CA GLY A 103 -2.93 -6.95 6.30
C GLY A 103 -4.32 -6.45 5.95
N LEU A 104 -4.39 -5.25 5.36
CA LEU A 104 -5.64 -4.64 4.92
C LEU A 104 -5.42 -3.90 3.60
N PHE A 105 -6.18 -4.29 2.58
CA PHE A 105 -6.34 -3.47 1.38
C PHE A 105 -7.60 -2.62 1.45
N LEU A 106 -7.49 -1.37 1.02
CA LEU A 106 -8.58 -0.43 0.84
C LEU A 106 -8.51 0.15 -0.57
N SER A 107 -9.64 0.23 -1.27
CA SER A 107 -9.68 0.72 -2.66
C SER A 107 -11.04 1.30 -3.01
N ASP A 108 -11.14 2.02 -4.13
CA ASP A 108 -12.41 2.41 -4.74
C ASP A 108 -12.77 1.61 -6.01
N CYS A 109 -12.07 0.50 -6.29
CA CYS A 109 -12.31 -0.31 -7.47
C CYS A 109 -13.75 -0.83 -7.63
N ASP A 110 -14.23 -0.93 -8.86
CA ASP A 110 -15.47 -1.63 -9.20
C ASP A 110 -15.40 -2.28 -10.59
N ALA A 111 -16.51 -2.83 -11.09
CA ALA A 111 -16.51 -3.54 -12.38
C ALA A 111 -16.47 -2.61 -13.62
N GLN A 112 -16.63 -1.30 -13.43
CA GLN A 112 -16.77 -0.31 -14.51
C GLN A 112 -15.57 0.64 -14.58
N GLN A 113 -14.97 0.99 -13.44
CA GLN A 113 -13.82 1.91 -13.35
C GLN A 113 -12.60 1.24 -12.70
N LEU A 114 -11.41 1.56 -13.21
CA LEU A 114 -10.14 1.22 -12.56
C LEU A 114 -10.02 2.01 -11.26
N GLN A 115 -9.33 1.47 -10.24
CA GLN A 115 -9.17 2.20 -8.98
C GLN A 115 -8.50 3.55 -9.23
N ARG A 116 -8.98 4.55 -8.53
CA ARG A 116 -8.45 5.90 -8.49
C ARG A 116 -7.65 6.11 -7.21
N VAL A 117 -8.05 5.41 -6.14
CA VAL A 117 -7.32 5.37 -4.87
C VAL A 117 -7.18 3.94 -4.34
N GLU A 118 -6.02 3.67 -3.75
CA GLU A 118 -5.74 2.40 -3.06
C GLU A 118 -4.79 2.62 -1.89
N ALA A 119 -4.93 1.80 -0.86
CA ALA A 119 -3.92 1.57 0.17
C ALA A 119 -3.77 0.07 0.43
N ASP A 120 -2.54 -0.47 0.38
CA ASP A 120 -2.17 -1.80 0.90
C ASP A 120 -1.37 -1.58 2.18
N ILE A 121 -1.94 -1.97 3.32
CA ILE A 121 -1.37 -1.79 4.66
C ILE A 121 -0.93 -3.16 5.14
N ARG A 122 0.37 -3.34 5.38
CA ARG A 122 0.94 -4.58 5.91
C ARG A 122 1.79 -4.26 7.14
N LEU A 123 1.30 -4.67 8.30
CA LEU A 123 1.91 -4.36 9.59
C LEU A 123 2.45 -5.63 10.24
N SER A 124 3.62 -5.55 10.87
CA SER A 124 4.26 -6.66 11.57
C SER A 124 5.20 -6.16 12.67
N ASN A 125 5.21 -6.85 13.81
CA ASN A 125 6.21 -6.67 14.87
C ASN A 125 7.45 -7.56 14.72
N HIS A 126 7.56 -8.28 13.60
CA HIS A 126 8.66 -9.20 13.30
C HIS A 126 9.38 -8.86 12.00
N LYS A 127 10.69 -9.14 11.98
CA LYS A 127 11.57 -8.97 10.82
C LYS A 127 12.06 -10.35 10.34
N LEU A 128 11.22 -11.07 9.60
CA LEU A 128 11.58 -12.36 9.01
C LEU A 128 12.07 -12.15 7.57
N LEU A 129 13.39 -12.23 7.36
CA LEU A 129 14.04 -12.22 6.03
C LEU A 129 13.79 -10.95 5.18
N ARG A 130 13.36 -9.85 5.81
CA ARG A 130 13.05 -8.55 5.17
C ARG A 130 13.88 -7.41 5.76
N ASN A 131 14.04 -6.34 5.00
CA ASN A 131 14.76 -5.14 5.47
C ASN A 131 13.90 -4.21 6.34
N ALA A 132 12.58 -4.30 6.19
CA ALA A 132 11.60 -3.61 7.02
C ALA A 132 10.55 -4.57 7.59
N SER A 133 10.03 -4.26 8.78
CA SER A 133 8.97 -5.05 9.42
C SER A 133 7.62 -4.79 8.75
N SER A 134 7.33 -3.51 8.47
CA SER A 134 6.02 -3.07 7.97
C SER A 134 6.14 -2.33 6.64
N GLY A 135 5.01 -2.18 5.96
CA GLY A 135 4.92 -1.43 4.72
C GLY A 135 3.51 -0.91 4.45
N ILE A 136 3.45 0.28 3.87
CA ILE A 136 2.20 0.86 3.36
C ILE A 136 2.44 1.30 1.93
N TYR A 137 1.58 0.83 1.04
CA TYR A 137 1.54 1.27 -0.34
C TYR A 137 0.30 2.10 -0.59
N PHE A 138 0.44 3.13 -1.42
CA PHE A 138 -0.60 4.03 -1.85
C PHE A 138 -0.63 4.14 -3.37
N LEU A 139 -1.83 4.33 -3.92
CA LEU A 139 -2.02 4.64 -5.33
C LEU A 139 -3.06 5.74 -5.47
N CYS A 140 -2.76 6.74 -6.31
CA CYS A 140 -3.67 7.85 -6.62
C CYS A 140 -3.70 8.20 -8.11
N GLU A 141 -4.68 9.01 -8.52
CA GLU A 141 -4.79 9.51 -9.90
C GLU A 141 -3.61 10.38 -10.31
N THR A 142 -3.29 10.38 -11.61
CA THR A 142 -2.16 11.15 -12.15
C THR A 142 -2.33 12.66 -12.02
N SER A 143 -3.57 13.12 -11.79
CA SER A 143 -3.91 14.53 -11.58
C SER A 143 -3.40 15.09 -10.25
N VAL A 144 -3.11 14.25 -9.25
CA VAL A 144 -2.53 14.69 -7.99
C VAL A 144 -1.14 15.28 -8.25
N PRO A 145 -0.84 16.54 -7.90
CA PRO A 145 0.45 17.15 -8.18
C PRO A 145 1.62 16.43 -7.49
N TRP A 146 2.76 16.31 -8.17
CA TRP A 146 3.97 15.70 -7.58
C TRP A 146 4.46 16.44 -6.33
N GLN A 147 4.31 17.78 -6.28
CA GLN A 147 4.64 18.57 -5.10
C GLN A 147 3.83 18.13 -3.86
N GLY A 148 2.51 17.91 -4.02
CA GLY A 148 1.69 17.45 -2.89
C GLY A 148 2.08 16.04 -2.42
N LEU A 149 2.52 15.17 -3.33
CA LEU A 149 3.05 13.84 -2.98
C LEU A 149 4.39 13.96 -2.26
N TYR A 150 5.27 14.87 -2.67
CA TYR A 150 6.52 15.17 -1.98
C TYR A 150 6.26 15.65 -0.55
N ASP A 151 5.38 16.64 -0.37
CA ASP A 151 5.04 17.19 0.94
C ASP A 151 4.43 16.12 1.86
N PHE A 152 3.59 15.25 1.31
CA PHE A 152 3.04 14.08 2.01
C PHE A 152 4.12 13.09 2.45
N ILE A 153 5.04 12.72 1.55
CA ILE A 153 6.18 11.85 1.88
C ILE A 153 7.04 12.47 2.99
N ALA A 154 7.37 13.75 2.87
CA ALA A 154 8.20 14.47 3.86
C ALA A 154 7.51 14.52 5.24
N SER A 155 6.19 14.75 5.28
CA SER A 155 5.40 14.68 6.51
C SER A 155 5.48 13.29 7.15
N MET A 156 5.27 12.23 6.35
CA MET A 156 5.30 10.84 6.84
C MET A 156 6.67 10.42 7.38
N SER A 157 7.75 10.81 6.70
CA SER A 157 9.12 10.54 7.18
C SER A 157 9.43 11.19 8.54
N GLY A 158 8.64 12.18 8.98
CA GLY A 158 8.73 12.73 10.33
C GLY A 158 7.87 12.01 11.38
N LYS A 159 6.99 11.11 10.97
CA LYS A 159 6.01 10.42 11.84
C LYS A 159 6.31 8.95 12.08
N LEU A 160 6.99 8.30 11.14
CA LEU A 160 7.40 6.89 11.22
C LEU A 160 8.90 6.77 11.02
N ASP A 161 9.51 5.72 11.59
CA ASP A 161 10.89 5.30 11.32
C ASP A 161 10.97 4.66 9.92
N VAL A 162 10.82 5.51 8.89
CA VAL A 162 10.81 5.12 7.49
C VAL A 162 12.19 4.64 7.08
N HIS A 163 12.31 3.33 6.88
CA HIS A 163 13.49 2.71 6.31
C HIS A 163 13.70 3.14 4.85
N TYR A 164 12.63 3.08 4.06
CA TYR A 164 12.63 3.39 2.65
C TYR A 164 11.29 3.97 2.21
N CYS A 165 11.32 4.99 1.35
CA CYS A 165 10.14 5.45 0.62
C CYS A 165 10.48 5.71 -0.85
N SER A 166 9.52 5.43 -1.72
CA SER A 166 9.60 5.85 -3.12
C SER A 166 8.24 6.15 -3.72
N ALA A 167 8.24 7.00 -4.74
CA ALA A 167 7.08 7.28 -5.57
C ALA A 167 7.41 7.27 -7.06
N GLY A 168 6.46 6.82 -7.87
CA GLY A 168 6.59 6.78 -9.33
C GLY A 168 5.26 6.57 -10.04
N TYR A 169 5.30 6.48 -11.37
CA TYR A 169 4.11 6.05 -12.10
C TYR A 169 3.90 4.56 -11.89
N GLU A 170 2.65 4.16 -11.77
CA GLU A 170 2.24 2.81 -11.38
C GLU A 170 1.02 2.38 -12.20
N MET A 171 0.84 1.07 -12.35
CA MET A 171 -0.33 0.52 -13.02
C MET A 171 -1.47 0.23 -12.05
N ALA A 172 -2.66 0.75 -12.33
CA ALA A 172 -3.87 0.34 -11.62
C ALA A 172 -4.18 -1.13 -11.90
N LEU A 173 -4.28 -1.93 -10.83
CA LEU A 173 -4.67 -3.34 -10.87
C LEU A 173 -6.10 -3.50 -10.34
N ASN A 174 -7.09 -3.49 -11.22
CA ASN A 174 -8.47 -3.71 -10.80
C ASN A 174 -8.81 -5.20 -10.82
N PRO A 175 -9.10 -5.82 -9.66
CA PRO A 175 -9.36 -7.24 -9.59
C PRO A 175 -10.72 -7.64 -10.18
N TYR A 176 -11.66 -6.71 -10.36
CA TYR A 176 -12.93 -6.93 -11.07
C TYR A 176 -12.78 -6.85 -12.61
N CYS A 177 -11.65 -6.33 -13.11
CA CYS A 177 -11.37 -6.16 -14.53
C CYS A 177 -9.99 -6.72 -14.92
N TYR A 178 -9.61 -7.87 -14.34
CA TYR A 178 -8.27 -8.43 -14.48
C TYR A 178 -7.83 -8.61 -15.95
N SER A 179 -8.73 -9.02 -16.84
CA SER A 179 -8.42 -9.17 -18.29
C SER A 179 -8.10 -7.85 -19.00
N ARG A 180 -8.65 -6.71 -18.53
CA ARG A 180 -8.31 -5.36 -19.00
C ARG A 180 -6.94 -4.94 -18.46
N CYS A 181 -6.69 -5.20 -17.17
CA CYS A 181 -5.41 -4.91 -16.52
C CYS A 181 -4.26 -5.71 -17.16
N LEU A 182 -4.47 -6.98 -17.49
CA LEU A 182 -3.49 -7.81 -18.21
C LEU A 182 -3.12 -7.24 -19.59
N ARG A 183 -4.07 -6.63 -20.31
CA ARG A 183 -3.79 -5.98 -21.60
C ARG A 183 -2.96 -4.71 -21.43
N ALA A 184 -3.29 -3.91 -20.42
CA ALA A 184 -2.48 -2.76 -20.06
C ALA A 184 -1.05 -3.20 -19.69
N TYR A 185 -0.91 -4.21 -18.82
CA TYR A 185 0.39 -4.74 -18.41
C TYR A 185 1.23 -5.17 -19.60
N ARG A 186 0.67 -5.98 -20.52
CA ARG A 186 1.39 -6.42 -21.72
C ARG A 186 1.86 -5.26 -22.62
N ARG A 187 1.16 -4.12 -22.60
CA ARG A 187 1.52 -2.94 -23.41
C ARG A 187 2.50 -2.01 -22.71
N LEU A 188 2.44 -1.91 -21.38
CA LEU A 188 3.20 -0.93 -20.61
C LEU A 188 4.42 -1.50 -19.88
N LYS A 189 4.51 -2.83 -19.72
CA LYS A 189 5.61 -3.49 -18.98
C LYS A 189 7.01 -3.18 -19.50
N ASP A 190 7.14 -2.76 -20.77
CA ASP A 190 8.43 -2.46 -21.39
C ASP A 190 8.75 -0.96 -21.35
N LEU A 191 7.90 -0.14 -20.70
CA LEU A 191 8.13 1.30 -20.55
C LEU A 191 9.08 1.57 -19.38
N PRO A 192 10.14 2.36 -19.57
CA PRO A 192 11.19 2.56 -18.57
C PRO A 192 10.79 3.52 -17.44
N PHE A 193 9.49 3.82 -17.26
CA PHE A 193 9.01 4.84 -16.33
C PHE A 193 7.73 4.44 -15.56
N VAL A 194 7.18 3.25 -15.80
CA VAL A 194 5.96 2.76 -15.15
C VAL A 194 6.29 1.49 -14.38
N ASN A 195 5.95 1.47 -13.10
CA ASN A 195 6.09 0.31 -12.24
C ASN A 195 4.83 -0.57 -12.25
N SER A 196 4.99 -1.80 -11.78
CA SER A 196 3.95 -2.73 -11.38
C SER A 196 4.22 -3.18 -9.93
N TYR A 197 3.23 -2.94 -9.04
CA TYR A 197 3.29 -3.31 -7.62
C TYR A 197 3.79 -4.75 -7.37
N ALA A 198 3.31 -5.70 -8.17
CA ALA A 198 3.60 -7.13 -8.04
C ALA A 198 4.99 -7.57 -8.55
N THR A 199 5.75 -6.68 -9.22
CA THR A 199 7.01 -7.04 -9.88
C THR A 199 8.21 -6.23 -9.43
N GLU A 200 8.00 -5.00 -8.97
CA GLU A 200 9.10 -4.10 -8.60
C GLU A 200 9.02 -3.71 -7.12
N TRP A 201 7.85 -3.31 -6.63
CA TRP A 201 7.70 -2.80 -5.27
C TRP A 201 7.68 -3.88 -4.20
N GLU A 202 7.02 -5.03 -4.42
CA GLU A 202 7.02 -6.12 -3.43
C GLU A 202 8.42 -6.74 -3.24
N TYR A 203 9.24 -6.76 -4.29
CA TYR A 203 10.62 -7.25 -4.19
C TYR A 203 11.51 -6.33 -3.36
N MET A 204 11.22 -5.03 -3.31
CA MET A 204 11.96 -4.08 -2.47
C MET A 204 11.91 -4.42 -0.97
N TRP A 205 10.91 -5.16 -0.51
CA TRP A 205 10.87 -5.65 0.87
C TRP A 205 12.05 -6.60 1.21
N VAL A 206 12.70 -7.16 0.18
CA VAL A 206 13.72 -8.21 0.27
C VAL A 206 15.06 -7.82 -0.36
N ILE A 207 15.16 -6.73 -1.14
CA ILE A 207 16.41 -6.30 -1.79
C ILE A 207 17.43 -5.83 -0.74
N LYS A 208 18.43 -6.66 -0.47
CA LYS A 208 19.49 -6.46 0.54
C LYS A 208 20.55 -5.41 0.18
N ASP A 209 20.53 -4.87 -1.03
CA ASP A 209 21.56 -3.95 -1.50
C ASP A 209 21.07 -2.50 -1.38
N GLU A 210 21.55 -1.82 -0.33
CA GLU A 210 21.15 -0.47 0.08
C GLU A 210 21.46 0.61 -0.98
N HIS A 211 22.16 0.24 -2.07
CA HIS A 211 22.80 1.20 -2.99
C HIS A 211 22.22 1.21 -4.41
N GLN A 212 21.35 0.28 -4.79
CA GLN A 212 20.82 0.22 -6.17
C GLN A 212 19.37 -0.25 -6.24
N ILE A 213 18.43 0.69 -6.20
CA ILE A 213 17.03 0.41 -6.48
C ILE A 213 16.76 0.71 -7.95
N LEU A 214 16.70 -0.36 -8.76
CA LEU A 214 16.59 -0.32 -10.22
C LEU A 214 15.12 -0.27 -10.67
N ILE A 215 14.36 0.68 -10.15
CA ILE A 215 12.92 0.81 -10.43
C ILE A 215 12.66 2.24 -10.89
N PRO A 216 11.82 2.49 -11.91
CA PRO A 216 11.49 3.85 -12.34
C PRO A 216 10.78 4.66 -11.25
N ASN A 217 11.58 5.34 -10.45
CA ASN A 217 11.14 6.16 -9.34
C ASN A 217 11.44 7.63 -9.64
N PHE A 218 10.47 8.48 -9.37
CA PHE A 218 10.60 9.93 -9.53
C PHE A 218 11.07 10.59 -8.23
N MET A 219 10.76 9.98 -7.09
CA MET A 219 11.17 10.44 -5.77
C MET A 219 11.59 9.24 -4.93
N GLN A 220 12.70 9.35 -4.22
CA GLN A 220 13.19 8.34 -3.30
C GLN A 220 13.71 9.00 -2.02
N VAL A 221 13.38 8.41 -0.88
CA VAL A 221 13.91 8.80 0.43
C VAL A 221 14.50 7.55 1.07
N LEU A 222 15.79 7.60 1.36
CA LEU A 222 16.54 6.55 2.06
C LEU A 222 16.84 7.06 3.47
N SER A 223 16.52 6.26 4.49
CA SER A 223 17.12 6.45 5.81
C SER A 223 18.50 5.78 5.86
N LYS A 224 19.34 6.24 6.77
CA LYS A 224 20.67 5.66 7.02
C LYS A 224 20.60 4.48 7.97
#